data_AF-A0A9D1T976-F1
#
_entry.id   AF-A0A9D1T976-F1
#
_cell.length_a   1.000
_cell.length_b   1.000
_cell.length_c   1.000
_cell.angle_alpha   90.00
_cell.angle_beta   90.00
_cell.angle_gamma   90.00
#
_symmetry.space_group_name_H-M   'P 1'
#
loop_
_entity.id
_entity.type
_entity.pdbx_description
1 polymer ?
#
loop_
_entity_poly.entity_id
_entity_poly.type
_entity_poly.pdbx_seq_one_letter_code
_entity_poly.pdbx_strand_id
1 'polypeptide(L)'
;MKMRGIKYWGKIWGETEGTILLLTLFLYLFTGMDFEFLGKGGVTESIFSLLAWYLVISGAFVVFIITASCFQQYLPMAVAFGATRKNAAAGALLLGPASCAVTLAAAALLWILAGDDVAQAGLHLLGALAGGLLAVNGIGVLFGVAVLRFKRAAFVLMFMGLLVGAGGGIAWSILVGGKLEGRVTDLAQSLVRTGNPAAGLMFAAAGAGIYLLFSLLALGLTRKIEVRL
;
A
#
# COMPACT_ATOMS: atom_id res chain seq x y z
N MET A 1 -17.52 -26.17 1.98
CA MET A 1 -16.25 -25.55 2.43
C MET A 1 -15.94 -24.18 1.79
N LYS A 2 -16.22 -23.92 0.50
CA LYS A 2 -15.94 -22.62 -0.16
C LYS A 2 -16.50 -21.38 0.58
N MET A 3 -17.73 -21.45 1.11
CA MET A 3 -18.33 -20.33 1.87
C MET A 3 -17.59 -19.98 3.16
N ARG A 4 -16.91 -20.92 3.82
CA ARG A 4 -16.16 -20.64 5.06
C ARG A 4 -14.88 -19.86 4.77
N GLY A 5 -14.20 -20.16 3.67
CA GLY A 5 -13.01 -19.43 3.22
C GLY A 5 -13.31 -17.99 2.82
N ILE A 6 -14.42 -17.77 2.09
CA ILE A 6 -14.85 -16.41 1.69
C ILE A 6 -15.19 -15.57 2.93
N LYS A 7 -15.90 -16.13 3.92
CA LYS A 7 -16.20 -15.43 5.18
C LYS A 7 -14.95 -15.09 5.99
N TYR A 8 -13.95 -15.99 6.02
CA TYR A 8 -12.70 -15.77 6.73
C TYR A 8 -11.89 -14.62 6.13
N TRP A 9 -11.61 -14.67 4.82
CA TRP A 9 -10.87 -13.62 4.14
C TRP A 9 -11.66 -12.31 4.08
N GLY A 10 -12.98 -12.37 3.93
CA GLY A 10 -13.84 -11.18 3.98
C GLY A 10 -13.84 -10.48 5.33
N LYS A 11 -13.74 -11.22 6.45
CA LYS A 11 -13.59 -10.62 7.77
C LYS A 11 -12.26 -9.89 7.91
N ILE A 12 -11.15 -10.55 7.53
CA ILE A 12 -9.81 -9.93 7.59
C ILE A 12 -9.76 -8.69 6.69
N TRP A 13 -10.37 -8.78 5.51
CA TRP A 13 -10.46 -7.65 4.58
C TRP A 13 -11.26 -6.48 5.18
N GLY A 14 -12.41 -6.75 5.82
CA GLY A 14 -13.18 -5.72 6.53
C GLY A 14 -12.40 -5.07 7.69
N GLU A 15 -11.66 -5.87 8.46
CA GLU A 15 -10.77 -5.34 9.52
C GLU A 15 -9.63 -4.49 8.93
N THR A 16 -9.14 -4.86 7.75
CA THR A 16 -8.10 -4.11 7.01
C THR A 16 -8.60 -2.73 6.62
N GLU A 17 -9.72 -2.66 5.90
CA GLU A 17 -10.32 -1.39 5.48
C GLU A 17 -10.74 -0.53 6.69
N GLY A 18 -11.30 -1.14 7.73
CA GLY A 18 -11.62 -0.45 8.97
C GLY A 18 -10.39 0.16 9.65
N THR A 19 -9.27 -0.55 9.66
CA THR A 19 -8.00 -0.07 10.23
C THR A 19 -7.40 1.06 9.38
N ILE A 20 -7.49 0.96 8.04
CA ILE A 20 -7.09 2.03 7.12
C ILE A 20 -7.87 3.30 7.42
N LEU A 21 -9.20 3.22 7.52
CA LEU A 21 -10.05 4.37 7.83
C LEU A 21 -9.75 4.98 9.21
N LEU A 22 -9.59 4.15 10.25
CA LEU A 22 -9.26 4.62 11.60
C LEU A 22 -7.91 5.33 11.63
N LEU A 23 -6.88 4.77 11.00
CA LEU A 23 -5.55 5.38 10.95
C LEU A 23 -5.57 6.67 10.13
N THR A 24 -6.34 6.71 9.04
CA THR A 24 -6.54 7.93 8.23
C THR A 24 -7.14 9.04 9.07
N LEU A 25 -8.21 8.74 9.81
CA LEU A 25 -8.86 9.69 10.69
C LEU A 25 -7.92 10.15 11.81
N PHE A 26 -7.17 9.23 12.42
CA PHE A 26 -6.19 9.55 13.44
C PHE A 26 -5.11 10.50 12.91
N LEU A 27 -4.50 10.19 11.77
CA LEU A 27 -3.48 11.05 11.15
C LEU A 27 -4.06 12.42 10.83
N TYR A 28 -5.23 12.46 10.19
CA TYR A 28 -5.93 13.70 9.86
C TYR A 28 -6.20 14.56 11.09
N LEU A 29 -6.68 13.99 12.20
CA LEU A 29 -6.94 14.74 13.44
C LEU A 29 -5.65 15.20 14.14
N PHE A 30 -4.56 14.44 14.02
CA PHE A 30 -3.31 14.74 14.72
C PHE A 30 -2.43 15.75 13.96
N THR A 31 -2.47 15.75 12.63
CA THR A 31 -1.68 16.66 11.78
C THR A 31 -2.49 17.80 11.18
N GLY A 32 -3.82 17.70 11.16
CA GLY A 32 -4.74 18.64 10.49
C GLY A 32 -5.35 19.72 11.37
N MET A 33 -4.87 19.92 12.61
CA MET A 33 -5.29 21.08 13.43
C MET A 33 -4.48 22.36 13.18
N ASP A 34 -3.50 22.34 12.26
CA ASP A 34 -2.81 23.57 11.83
C ASP A 34 -3.55 24.15 10.61
N PHE A 35 -4.49 25.05 10.91
CA PHE A 35 -5.45 25.70 10.01
C PHE A 35 -4.85 26.65 8.95
N GLU A 36 -3.54 26.59 8.67
CA GLU A 36 -2.88 27.52 7.72
C GLU A 36 -3.15 27.19 6.23
N PHE A 37 -3.64 25.99 5.92
CA PHE A 37 -4.02 25.59 4.55
C PHE A 37 -5.39 26.12 4.08
N LEU A 38 -6.09 26.92 4.89
CA LEU A 38 -7.38 27.57 4.57
C LEU A 38 -7.26 28.74 3.57
N GLY A 39 -6.22 28.75 2.74
CA GLY A 39 -6.00 29.74 1.72
C GLY A 39 -6.57 29.31 0.38
N LYS A 40 -7.80 29.76 0.08
CA LYS A 40 -8.47 29.93 -1.24
C LYS A 40 -9.52 28.90 -1.69
N GLY A 41 -9.60 27.71 -1.10
CA GLY A 41 -10.72 26.76 -1.31
C GLY A 41 -11.69 26.77 -0.12
N GLY A 42 -12.95 26.38 -0.32
CA GLY A 42 -13.88 26.26 0.80
C GLY A 42 -13.36 25.25 1.83
N VAL A 43 -13.60 25.48 3.13
CA VAL A 43 -13.14 24.62 4.25
C VAL A 43 -13.35 23.13 3.96
N THR A 44 -14.49 22.78 3.35
CA THR A 44 -14.88 21.41 3.01
C THR A 44 -14.02 20.78 1.90
N GLU A 45 -13.60 21.54 0.90
CA GLU A 45 -12.82 21.04 -0.25
C GLU A 45 -11.41 20.63 0.20
N SER A 46 -10.77 21.49 1.00
CA SER A 46 -9.46 21.21 1.58
C SER A 46 -9.46 19.97 2.50
N ILE A 47 -10.55 19.75 3.25
CA ILE A 47 -10.71 18.57 4.10
C ILE A 47 -10.72 17.30 3.26
N PHE A 48 -11.56 17.23 2.21
CA PHE A 48 -11.66 16.04 1.36
C PHE A 48 -10.35 15.75 0.61
N SER A 49 -9.67 16.80 0.16
CA SER A 49 -8.39 16.69 -0.55
C SER A 49 -7.29 16.10 0.34
N LEU A 50 -7.15 16.62 1.57
CA LEU A 50 -6.18 16.12 2.56
C LEU A 50 -6.52 14.71 3.04
N LEU A 51 -7.80 14.44 3.30
CA LEU A 51 -8.25 13.13 3.77
C LEU A 51 -7.89 12.02 2.77
N ALA A 52 -8.03 12.29 1.47
CA ALA A 52 -7.66 11.34 0.42
C ALA A 52 -6.15 11.03 0.40
N TRP A 53 -5.29 12.04 0.62
CA TRP A 53 -3.85 11.81 0.76
C TRP A 53 -3.50 10.97 1.99
N TYR A 54 -4.09 11.27 3.14
CA TYR A 54 -3.90 10.45 4.35
C TYR A 54 -4.43 9.02 4.16
N LEU A 55 -5.49 8.84 3.38
CA LEU A 55 -6.06 7.52 3.07
C LEU A 55 -5.08 6.66 2.25
N VAL A 56 -4.40 7.26 1.28
CA VAL A 56 -3.39 6.55 0.47
C VAL A 56 -2.15 6.21 1.32
N ILE A 57 -1.71 7.13 2.18
CA ILE A 57 -0.56 6.92 3.07
C ILE A 57 -0.85 5.82 4.10
N SER A 58 -2.00 5.90 4.77
CA SER A 58 -2.43 4.89 5.75
C SER A 58 -2.64 3.54 5.05
N GLY A 59 -3.24 3.53 3.86
CA GLY A 59 -3.42 2.36 3.02
C GLY A 59 -2.10 1.66 2.72
N ALA A 60 -1.06 2.41 2.32
CA ALA A 60 0.26 1.84 2.06
C ALA A 60 0.84 1.13 3.30
N PHE A 61 0.72 1.76 4.48
CA PHE A 61 1.22 1.20 5.74
C PHE A 61 0.43 -0.03 6.20
N VAL A 62 -0.90 0.06 6.23
CA VAL A 62 -1.75 -1.01 6.75
C VAL A 62 -1.72 -2.22 5.82
N VAL A 63 -1.79 -2.02 4.50
CA VAL A 63 -1.69 -3.12 3.54
C VAL A 63 -0.34 -3.83 3.65
N PHE A 64 0.76 -3.10 3.84
CA PHE A 64 2.07 -3.72 4.07
C PHE A 64 2.06 -4.66 5.29
N ILE A 65 1.58 -4.15 6.43
CA ILE A 65 1.56 -4.89 7.70
C ILE A 65 0.66 -6.12 7.57
N ILE A 66 -0.56 -5.94 7.06
CA ILE A 66 -1.53 -7.02 6.98
C ILE A 66 -1.10 -8.08 5.98
N THR A 67 -0.56 -7.69 4.82
CA THR A 67 -0.05 -8.66 3.86
C THR A 67 1.12 -9.46 4.42
N ALA A 68 2.02 -8.84 5.20
CA ALA A 68 3.06 -9.59 5.92
C ALA A 68 2.45 -10.57 6.94
N SER A 69 1.47 -10.12 7.73
CA SER A 69 0.73 -10.96 8.69
C SER A 69 -0.05 -12.09 8.02
N CYS A 70 -0.53 -11.89 6.78
CA CYS A 70 -1.21 -12.93 6.01
C CYS A 70 -0.35 -14.16 5.82
N PHE A 71 0.94 -13.99 5.50
CA PHE A 71 1.83 -15.12 5.36
C PHE A 71 2.26 -15.69 6.71
N GLN A 72 2.51 -14.84 7.72
CA GLN A 72 3.02 -15.30 9.02
C GLN A 72 1.99 -16.03 9.89
N GLN A 73 0.75 -15.55 9.92
CA GLN A 73 -0.27 -15.98 10.90
C GLN A 73 -1.54 -16.49 10.22
N TYR A 74 -2.09 -15.72 9.27
CA TYR A 74 -3.41 -16.03 8.72
C TYR A 74 -3.42 -17.21 7.76
N LEU A 75 -2.33 -17.44 7.01
CA LEU A 75 -2.20 -18.58 6.09
C LEU A 75 -2.07 -19.92 6.83
N PRO A 76 -1.18 -20.09 7.84
CA PRO A 76 -1.16 -21.29 8.69
C PRO A 76 -2.52 -21.57 9.35
N MET A 77 -3.17 -20.53 9.89
CA MET A 77 -4.50 -20.64 10.50
C MET A 77 -5.56 -21.10 9.48
N ALA A 78 -5.58 -20.54 8.27
CA ALA A 78 -6.50 -20.95 7.22
C ALA A 78 -6.31 -22.43 6.84
N VAL A 79 -5.06 -22.91 6.79
CA VAL A 79 -4.76 -24.32 6.54
C VAL A 79 -5.22 -25.21 7.71
N ALA A 80 -5.02 -24.77 8.96
CA ALA A 80 -5.50 -25.47 10.15
C ALA A 80 -7.04 -25.59 10.20
N PHE A 81 -7.76 -24.60 9.68
CA PHE A 81 -9.23 -24.64 9.52
C PHE A 81 -9.71 -25.47 8.32
N GLY A 82 -8.82 -26.22 7.67
CA GLY A 82 -9.15 -27.16 6.59
C GLY A 82 -9.19 -26.55 5.19
N ALA A 83 -8.64 -25.34 4.97
CA ALA A 83 -8.46 -24.82 3.62
C ALA A 83 -7.25 -25.50 2.94
N THR A 84 -7.36 -25.75 1.63
CA THR A 84 -6.20 -26.21 0.85
C THR A 84 -5.15 -25.11 0.78
N ARG A 85 -3.86 -25.48 0.78
CA ARG A 85 -2.74 -24.52 0.70
C ARG A 85 -2.86 -23.57 -0.49
N LYS A 86 -3.34 -24.07 -1.64
CA LYS A 86 -3.58 -23.27 -2.84
C LYS A 86 -4.67 -22.19 -2.62
N ASN A 87 -5.77 -22.55 -1.96
CA ASN A 87 -6.87 -21.61 -1.70
C ASN A 87 -6.50 -20.60 -0.59
N ALA A 88 -5.76 -21.03 0.43
CA ALA A 88 -5.26 -20.14 1.48
C ALA A 88 -4.24 -19.13 0.93
N ALA A 89 -3.29 -19.59 0.10
CA ALA A 89 -2.32 -18.71 -0.55
C ALA A 89 -2.98 -17.73 -1.54
N ALA A 90 -3.98 -18.20 -2.32
CA ALA A 90 -4.74 -17.32 -3.20
C ALA A 90 -5.49 -16.22 -2.42
N GLY A 91 -6.11 -16.55 -1.29
CA GLY A 91 -6.76 -15.56 -0.44
C GLY A 91 -5.78 -14.51 0.10
N ALA A 92 -4.62 -14.94 0.61
CA ALA A 92 -3.57 -14.04 1.09
C ALA A 92 -3.04 -13.11 -0.02
N LEU A 93 -2.86 -13.64 -1.23
CA LEU A 93 -2.35 -12.89 -2.39
C LEU A 93 -3.40 -12.00 -3.06
N LEU A 94 -4.68 -12.22 -2.83
CA LEU A 94 -5.74 -11.38 -3.40
C LEU A 94 -6.18 -10.26 -2.45
N LEU A 95 -6.01 -10.44 -1.14
CA LEU A 95 -6.41 -9.46 -0.13
C LEU A 95 -5.68 -8.13 -0.30
N GLY A 96 -4.35 -8.16 -0.43
CA GLY A 96 -3.55 -6.94 -0.57
C GLY A 96 -3.92 -6.10 -1.81
N PRO A 97 -3.92 -6.65 -3.04
CA PRO A 97 -4.31 -5.91 -4.23
C PRO A 97 -5.76 -5.43 -4.20
N ALA A 98 -6.68 -6.21 -3.63
CA ALA A 98 -8.07 -5.80 -3.47
C ALA A 98 -8.19 -4.57 -2.54
N SER A 99 -7.46 -4.56 -1.42
CA SER A 99 -7.40 -3.41 -0.52
C SER A 99 -6.75 -2.18 -1.17
N CYS A 100 -5.66 -2.35 -1.93
CA CYS A 100 -5.07 -1.25 -2.71
C CYS A 100 -6.09 -0.64 -3.69
N ALA A 101 -6.85 -1.48 -4.39
CA ALA A 101 -7.86 -1.03 -5.34
C ALA A 101 -9.01 -0.26 -4.66
N VAL A 102 -9.51 -0.74 -3.52
CA VAL A 102 -10.58 -0.06 -2.78
C VAL A 102 -10.09 1.25 -2.15
N THR A 103 -8.89 1.26 -1.56
CA THR A 103 -8.27 2.47 -1.01
C THR A 103 -8.13 3.55 -2.08
N LEU A 104 -7.64 3.18 -3.26
CA LEU A 104 -7.49 4.12 -4.38
C LEU A 104 -8.81 4.58 -4.96
N ALA A 105 -9.79 3.70 -5.07
CA ALA A 105 -11.13 4.06 -5.52
C ALA A 105 -11.76 5.08 -4.55
N ALA A 106 -11.65 4.85 -3.24
CA ALA A 106 -12.12 5.79 -2.23
C ALA A 106 -11.36 7.12 -2.27
N ALA A 107 -10.04 7.11 -2.42
CA ALA A 107 -9.24 8.33 -2.55
C ALA A 107 -9.60 9.12 -3.82
N ALA A 108 -9.80 8.45 -4.95
CA ALA A 108 -10.24 9.08 -6.20
C ALA A 108 -11.62 9.73 -6.05
N LEU A 109 -12.57 9.07 -5.38
CA LEU A 109 -13.89 9.65 -5.11
C LEU A 109 -13.79 10.91 -4.24
N LEU A 110 -12.96 10.88 -3.20
CA LEU A 110 -12.74 12.04 -2.34
C LEU A 110 -12.09 13.20 -3.10
N TRP A 111 -11.11 12.95 -3.97
CA TRP A 111 -10.51 13.97 -4.82
C TRP A 111 -11.48 14.55 -5.86
N ILE A 112 -12.34 13.72 -6.46
CA ILE A 112 -13.39 14.21 -7.36
C ILE A 112 -14.37 15.14 -6.62
N LEU A 113 -14.71 14.83 -5.37
CA LEU A 113 -15.60 15.65 -4.53
C LEU A 113 -14.96 16.95 -4.05
N ALA A 114 -13.64 16.98 -3.85
CA ALA A 114 -12.91 18.16 -3.42
C ALA A 114 -12.81 19.23 -4.53
N GLY A 115 -12.51 18.82 -5.76
CA GLY A 115 -12.48 19.71 -6.92
C GLY A 115 -11.35 20.77 -6.92
N ASP A 116 -10.45 20.75 -5.93
CA ASP A 116 -9.35 21.70 -5.78
C ASP A 116 -8.07 21.28 -6.54
N ASP A 117 -7.13 22.22 -6.71
CA ASP A 117 -5.87 21.96 -7.44
C ASP A 117 -5.06 20.80 -6.84
N VAL A 118 -5.13 20.64 -5.51
CA VAL A 118 -4.45 19.57 -4.77
C VAL A 118 -5.09 18.21 -5.06
N ALA A 119 -6.41 18.14 -5.19
CA ALA A 119 -7.11 16.92 -5.59
C ALA A 119 -6.86 16.56 -7.05
N GLN A 120 -6.77 17.55 -7.94
CA GLN A 120 -6.39 17.32 -9.33
C GLN A 120 -5.00 16.69 -9.44
N ALA A 121 -4.03 17.18 -8.66
CA ALA A 121 -2.71 16.56 -8.59
C ALA A 121 -2.77 15.09 -8.15
N GLY A 122 -3.62 14.76 -7.17
CA GLY A 122 -3.87 13.39 -6.73
C GLY A 122 -4.46 12.51 -7.86
N LEU A 123 -5.46 13.01 -8.58
CA LEU A 123 -6.09 12.31 -9.72
C LEU A 123 -5.10 12.03 -10.86
N HIS A 124 -4.22 12.98 -11.18
CA HIS A 124 -3.17 12.79 -12.19
C HIS A 124 -2.13 11.74 -11.78
N LEU A 125 -1.93 11.55 -10.48
CA LEU A 125 -0.95 10.60 -9.92
C LEU A 125 -1.53 9.20 -9.64
N LEU A 126 -2.82 8.94 -9.90
CA LEU A 126 -3.47 7.66 -9.57
C LEU A 126 -2.70 6.43 -10.07
N GLY A 127 -2.16 6.47 -11.30
CA GLY A 127 -1.36 5.36 -11.85
C GLY A 127 -0.04 5.13 -11.10
N ALA A 128 0.62 6.22 -10.70
CA ALA A 128 1.84 6.14 -9.89
C ALA A 128 1.54 5.64 -8.47
N LEU A 129 0.43 6.09 -7.86
CA LEU A 129 -0.02 5.64 -6.55
C LEU A 129 -0.43 4.16 -6.56
N ALA A 130 -1.10 3.70 -7.62
CA ALA A 130 -1.41 2.28 -7.83
C ALA A 130 -0.13 1.43 -7.95
N GLY A 131 0.84 1.89 -8.74
CA GLY A 131 2.13 1.22 -8.84
C GLY A 131 2.84 1.15 -7.48
N GLY A 132 2.89 2.27 -6.75
CA GLY A 132 3.52 2.36 -5.44
C GLY A 132 2.86 1.45 -4.40
N LEU A 133 1.54 1.48 -4.29
CA LEU A 133 0.79 0.62 -3.36
C LEU A 133 0.99 -0.86 -3.66
N LEU A 134 0.95 -1.27 -4.93
CA LEU A 134 1.20 -2.65 -5.33
C LEU A 134 2.64 -3.08 -5.05
N ALA A 135 3.62 -2.20 -5.28
CA ALA A 135 5.01 -2.47 -4.96
C ALA A 135 5.21 -2.65 -3.45
N VAL A 136 4.68 -1.74 -2.63
CA VAL A 136 4.72 -1.83 -1.16
C VAL A 136 4.06 -3.12 -0.67
N ASN A 137 2.89 -3.44 -1.20
CA ASN A 137 2.20 -4.68 -0.92
C ASN A 137 3.05 -5.91 -1.28
N GLY A 138 3.71 -5.90 -2.43
CA GLY A 138 4.61 -6.98 -2.86
C GLY A 138 5.81 -7.15 -1.93
N ILE A 139 6.37 -6.05 -1.44
CA ILE A 139 7.44 -6.09 -0.44
C ILE A 139 6.91 -6.73 0.85
N GLY A 140 5.68 -6.41 1.26
CA GLY A 140 4.99 -7.05 2.39
C GLY A 140 4.83 -8.56 2.22
N VAL A 141 4.51 -9.04 1.01
CA VAL A 141 4.45 -10.47 0.67
C VAL A 141 5.81 -11.15 0.89
N LEU A 142 6.88 -10.59 0.31
CA LEU A 142 8.23 -11.13 0.49
C LEU A 142 8.65 -11.11 1.95
N PHE A 143 8.34 -10.02 2.65
CA PHE A 143 8.65 -9.86 4.06
C PHE A 143 7.98 -10.94 4.91
N GLY A 144 6.67 -11.16 4.72
CA GLY A 144 5.93 -12.19 5.44
C GLY A 144 6.53 -13.59 5.28
N VAL A 145 6.97 -13.94 4.06
CA VAL A 145 7.59 -15.24 3.78
C VAL A 145 9.05 -15.33 4.26
N ALA A 146 9.83 -14.25 4.14
CA ALA A 146 11.20 -14.20 4.62
C ALA A 146 11.26 -14.42 6.13
N VAL A 147 10.33 -13.83 6.89
CA VAL A 147 10.26 -14.00 8.35
C VAL A 147 9.94 -15.45 8.74
N LEU A 148 9.02 -16.10 8.03
CA LEU A 148 8.73 -17.52 8.24
C LEU A 148 9.96 -18.41 8.03
N ARG A 149 10.82 -18.07 7.06
CA ARG A 149 11.95 -18.91 6.67
C ARG A 149 13.25 -18.60 7.42
N PHE A 150 13.53 -17.33 7.67
CA PHE A 150 14.82 -16.84 8.18
C PHE A 150 14.76 -16.34 9.63
N LYS A 151 13.63 -16.55 10.33
CA LYS A 151 13.39 -16.19 11.74
C LYS A 151 13.49 -14.66 12.00
N ARG A 152 13.43 -14.27 13.28
CA ARG A 152 13.31 -12.87 13.75
C ARG A 152 14.48 -11.94 13.38
N ALA A 153 15.66 -12.46 13.03
CA ALA A 153 16.78 -11.61 12.64
C ALA A 153 16.59 -10.98 11.25
N ALA A 154 16.00 -11.73 10.30
CA ALA A 154 15.63 -11.21 8.99
C ALA A 154 14.48 -10.20 9.06
N PHE A 155 13.57 -10.35 10.05
CA PHE A 155 12.50 -9.40 10.34
C PHE A 155 13.05 -7.99 10.62
N VAL A 156 14.01 -7.89 11.54
CA VAL A 156 14.59 -6.59 11.93
C VAL A 156 15.37 -5.98 10.77
N LEU A 157 16.15 -6.77 10.03
CA LEU A 157 16.95 -6.27 8.91
C LEU A 157 16.12 -5.81 7.72
N MET A 158 15.07 -6.55 7.34
CA MET A 158 14.18 -6.10 6.25
C MET A 158 13.29 -4.93 6.68
N PHE A 159 12.84 -4.87 7.94
CA PHE A 159 12.02 -3.76 8.42
C PHE A 159 12.85 -2.48 8.55
N MET A 160 14.07 -2.57 9.10
CA MET A 160 15.05 -1.50 9.06
C MET A 160 15.38 -1.12 7.62
N GLY A 161 15.55 -2.08 6.71
CA GLY A 161 15.79 -1.80 5.29
C GLY A 161 14.62 -1.10 4.60
N LEU A 162 13.37 -1.38 4.99
CA LEU A 162 12.19 -0.68 4.51
C LEU A 162 12.09 0.74 5.09
N LEU A 163 12.32 0.90 6.40
CA LEU A 163 12.33 2.21 7.06
C LEU A 163 13.49 3.10 6.59
N VAL A 164 14.66 2.50 6.33
CA VAL A 164 15.83 3.15 5.73
C VAL A 164 15.66 3.29 4.22
N GLY A 165 14.87 2.48 3.55
CA GLY A 165 14.54 2.67 2.12
C GLY A 165 13.53 3.80 1.91
N ALA A 166 12.47 3.84 2.71
CA ALA A 166 11.45 4.88 2.70
C ALA A 166 11.97 6.18 3.33
N GLY A 167 12.56 6.09 4.52
CA GLY A 167 13.18 7.22 5.22
C GLY A 167 14.51 7.65 4.62
N GLY A 168 15.27 6.74 3.99
CA GLY A 168 16.46 7.07 3.22
C GLY A 168 16.16 7.56 1.82
N GLY A 169 15.02 7.26 1.21
CA GLY A 169 14.56 7.98 0.01
C GLY A 169 14.31 9.45 0.32
N ILE A 170 13.70 9.74 1.47
CA ILE A 170 13.45 11.09 1.98
C ILE A 170 14.77 11.73 2.45
N ALA A 171 15.57 11.06 3.26
CA ALA A 171 16.85 11.60 3.75
C ALA A 171 17.90 11.74 2.63
N TRP A 172 17.92 10.87 1.62
CA TRP A 172 18.77 11.00 0.42
C TRP A 172 18.30 12.17 -0.46
N SER A 173 16.99 12.42 -0.57
CA SER A 173 16.48 13.62 -1.26
C SER A 173 16.91 14.92 -0.57
N ILE A 174 17.03 14.90 0.76
CA ILE A 174 17.47 16.04 1.57
C ILE A 174 19.01 16.18 1.59
N LEU A 175 19.76 15.07 1.70
CA LEU A 175 21.23 15.05 1.81
C LEU A 175 21.95 15.21 0.47
N VAL A 176 21.36 14.79 -0.65
CA VAL A 176 21.95 14.93 -1.99
C VAL A 176 21.74 16.33 -2.59
N GLY A 177 21.15 17.27 -1.84
CA GLY A 177 21.20 18.70 -2.13
C GLY A 177 20.77 19.06 -3.57
N GLY A 178 19.46 19.10 -3.83
CA GLY A 178 18.89 19.84 -4.96
C GLY A 178 19.05 19.25 -6.38
N LYS A 179 19.78 18.15 -6.60
CA LYS A 179 19.94 17.57 -7.97
C LYS A 179 18.96 16.44 -8.32
N LEU A 180 18.46 15.72 -7.31
CA LEU A 180 17.39 14.72 -7.47
C LEU A 180 16.01 15.35 -7.30
N GLU A 181 15.89 16.46 -6.59
CA GLU A 181 14.71 17.33 -6.64
C GLU A 181 14.45 17.68 -8.10
N GLY A 182 15.44 18.20 -8.84
CA GLY A 182 15.32 18.41 -10.28
C GLY A 182 14.76 17.20 -11.02
N ARG A 183 15.28 15.98 -10.87
CA ARG A 183 14.79 14.82 -11.64
C ARG A 183 13.52 14.14 -11.13
N VAL A 184 13.26 14.09 -9.82
CA VAL A 184 12.06 13.47 -9.22
C VAL A 184 10.92 14.47 -9.17
N THR A 185 11.21 15.75 -8.90
CA THR A 185 10.25 16.83 -9.15
C THR A 185 10.10 17.09 -10.64
N ASP A 186 11.08 16.91 -11.53
CA ASP A 186 10.83 16.92 -12.98
C ASP A 186 10.10 15.65 -13.42
N LEU A 187 10.27 14.49 -12.79
CA LEU A 187 9.48 13.29 -13.11
C LEU A 187 8.05 13.45 -12.60
N ALA A 188 7.86 13.96 -11.39
CA ALA A 188 6.56 14.22 -10.79
C ALA A 188 5.88 15.43 -11.46
N GLN A 189 6.59 16.51 -11.74
CA GLN A 189 6.11 17.65 -12.50
C GLN A 189 5.97 17.31 -13.97
N SER A 190 6.74 16.41 -14.58
CA SER A 190 6.46 15.92 -15.94
C SER A 190 5.27 14.98 -15.93
N LEU A 191 5.07 14.12 -14.92
CA LEU A 191 3.86 13.32 -14.76
C LEU A 191 2.62 14.21 -14.57
N VAL A 192 2.73 15.27 -13.77
CA VAL A 192 1.67 16.27 -13.54
C VAL A 192 1.47 17.20 -14.75
N ARG A 193 2.55 17.65 -15.42
CA ARG A 193 2.49 18.57 -16.59
C ARG A 193 2.16 17.87 -17.90
N THR A 194 2.55 16.61 -18.10
CA THR A 194 2.27 15.91 -19.36
C THR A 194 0.87 15.33 -19.39
N GLY A 195 0.19 15.18 -18.24
CA GLY A 195 -1.14 14.59 -18.17
C GLY A 195 -1.24 13.26 -18.92
N ASN A 196 -0.10 12.59 -19.17
CA ASN A 196 -0.02 11.52 -20.14
C ASN A 196 -0.44 10.22 -19.44
N PRO A 197 -1.65 9.69 -19.72
CA PRO A 197 -2.14 8.49 -19.07
C PRO A 197 -1.20 7.30 -19.27
N ALA A 198 -0.37 7.30 -20.32
CA ALA A 198 0.60 6.25 -20.59
C ALA A 198 1.69 6.15 -19.50
N ALA A 199 2.16 7.27 -18.95
CA ALA A 199 3.22 7.26 -17.94
C ALA A 199 2.69 6.70 -16.61
N GLY A 200 1.50 7.13 -16.17
CA GLY A 200 0.83 6.55 -15.00
C GLY A 200 0.56 5.05 -15.16
N LEU A 201 0.21 4.61 -16.36
CA LEU A 201 -0.02 3.19 -16.68
C LEU A 201 1.28 2.37 -16.65
N MET A 202 2.41 2.95 -17.07
CA MET A 202 3.73 2.33 -16.92
C MET A 202 4.12 2.14 -15.46
N PHE A 203 3.87 3.11 -14.58
CA PHE A 203 4.12 2.96 -13.15
C PHE A 203 3.21 1.90 -12.51
N ALA A 204 1.93 1.89 -12.87
CA ALA A 204 1.00 0.85 -12.42
C ALA A 204 1.45 -0.54 -12.89
N ALA A 205 1.88 -0.67 -14.15
CA ALA A 205 2.40 -1.91 -14.71
C ALA A 205 3.71 -2.36 -14.02
N ALA A 206 4.63 -1.43 -13.74
CA ALA A 206 5.85 -1.71 -13.01
C ALA A 206 5.57 -2.20 -11.59
N GLY A 207 4.67 -1.54 -10.86
CA GLY A 207 4.24 -1.96 -9.53
C GLY A 207 3.55 -3.31 -9.52
N ALA A 208 2.67 -3.57 -10.49
CA ALA A 208 2.05 -4.89 -10.68
C ALA A 208 3.10 -5.97 -11.02
N GLY A 209 4.09 -5.65 -11.84
CA GLY A 209 5.23 -6.53 -12.15
C GLY A 209 6.03 -6.90 -10.91
N ILE A 210 6.39 -5.91 -10.08
CA ILE A 210 7.06 -6.12 -8.79
C ILE A 210 6.21 -7.01 -7.88
N TYR A 211 4.92 -6.71 -7.76
CA TYR A 211 3.99 -7.50 -6.96
C TYR A 211 3.95 -8.96 -7.40
N LEU A 212 3.83 -9.21 -8.71
CA LEU A 212 3.78 -10.56 -9.28
C LEU A 212 5.09 -11.31 -9.07
N LEU A 213 6.24 -10.66 -9.32
CA LEU A 213 7.56 -11.26 -9.08
C LEU A 213 7.72 -11.70 -7.62
N PHE A 214 7.35 -10.81 -6.69
CA PHE A 214 7.43 -11.05 -5.26
C PHE A 214 6.43 -12.12 -4.79
N SER A 215 5.24 -12.15 -5.37
CA SER A 215 4.24 -13.19 -5.14
C SER A 215 4.69 -14.55 -5.64
N LEU A 216 5.32 -14.62 -6.82
CA LEU A 216 5.87 -15.87 -7.38
C LEU A 216 7.02 -16.41 -6.51
N LEU A 217 7.93 -15.53 -6.08
CA LEU A 217 9.00 -15.89 -5.15
C LEU A 217 8.44 -16.38 -3.81
N ALA A 218 7.44 -15.70 -3.26
CA ALA A 218 6.75 -16.11 -2.04
C ALA A 218 6.09 -17.49 -2.18
N LEU A 219 5.42 -17.77 -3.30
CA LEU A 219 4.85 -19.09 -3.59
C LEU A 219 5.92 -20.19 -3.71
N GLY A 220 7.04 -19.90 -4.35
CA GLY A 220 8.19 -20.81 -4.43
C GLY A 220 8.78 -21.12 -3.06
N LEU A 221 8.93 -20.10 -2.21
CA LEU A 221 9.49 -20.22 -0.86
C LEU A 221 8.53 -20.92 0.11
N THR A 222 7.22 -20.72 0.00
CA THR A 222 6.19 -21.34 0.86
C THR A 222 5.92 -22.81 0.54
N ARG A 223 6.20 -23.29 -0.69
CA ARG A 223 6.10 -24.73 -1.03
C ARG A 223 6.97 -25.62 -0.15
N LYS A 224 8.11 -25.12 0.33
CA LYS A 224 9.08 -25.84 1.15
C LYS A 224 8.88 -25.63 2.66
N ILE A 225 7.91 -24.82 3.07
CA ILE A 225 7.62 -24.60 4.48
C ILE A 225 6.71 -25.74 4.93
N GLU A 226 7.29 -26.69 5.66
CA GLU A 226 6.51 -27.62 6.47
C GLU A 226 5.70 -26.79 7.45
N VAL A 227 4.37 -26.80 7.30
CA VAL A 227 3.46 -26.32 8.33
C VAL A 227 3.64 -27.28 9.50
N ARG A 228 4.58 -26.99 10.40
CA ARG A 228 4.62 -27.62 11.73
C ARG A 228 3.45 -27.03 12.49
N LEU A 229 2.35 -27.77 12.49
CA LEU A 229 1.29 -27.65 13.49
C LEU A 229 1.88 -27.95 14.86
#